data_AF-A0A395D0P7-F1
#
_entry.id   AF-A0A395D0P7-F1
#
_cell.length_a   1.000
_cell.length_b   1.000
_cell.length_c   1.000
_cell.angle_alpha   90.00
_cell.angle_beta   90.00
_cell.angle_gamma   90.00
#
_symmetry.space_group_name_H-M   'P 1'
#
loop_
_entity.id
_entity.type
_entity.pdbx_description
1 polymer ?
#
loop_
_entity_poly.entity_id
_entity_poly.type
_entity_poly.pdbx_seq_one_letter_code
_entity_poly.pdbx_strand_id
1 'polypeptide(L)'
;MSAAVAFDTLKFVRKLEAGGFTQAQATAAAEAFAEATSQELATKSDLRDVEVRLEAKIETTAANLKVDILRWLVVTQVALGGFIFAAFKFVK
;
A
#
# COMPACT_ATOMS: atom_id res chain seq x y z
N MET A 1 10.52 -11.80 7.43
CA MET A 1 11.86 -11.29 7.82
C MET A 1 12.44 -10.63 6.59
N SER A 2 12.62 -9.31 6.63
CA SER A 2 13.26 -8.58 5.53
C SER A 2 14.68 -9.11 5.39
N ALA A 3 14.98 -9.75 4.26
CA ALA A 3 16.35 -10.10 3.92
C ALA A 3 17.02 -8.82 3.42
N ALA A 4 17.42 -7.95 4.35
CA ALA A 4 18.41 -6.94 4.04
C ALA A 4 19.59 -7.67 3.40
N VAL A 5 19.90 -7.36 2.14
CA VAL A 5 21.06 -7.94 1.48
C VAL A 5 22.27 -7.45 2.27
N ALA A 6 22.86 -8.33 3.08
CA ALA A 6 23.99 -7.97 3.91
C ALA A 6 25.15 -7.51 3.00
N PHE A 7 25.45 -6.21 3.04
CA PHE A 7 26.54 -5.64 2.28
C PHE A 7 27.86 -5.93 3.01
N ASP A 8 28.72 -6.76 2.41
CA ASP A 8 30.04 -7.08 2.93
C ASP A 8 31.04 -5.99 2.54
N THR A 9 31.16 -4.99 3.41
CA THR A 9 32.07 -3.85 3.26
C THR A 9 33.52 -4.30 3.04
N LEU A 10 33.98 -5.36 3.71
CA LEU A 10 35.36 -5.84 3.61
C LEU A 10 35.65 -6.48 2.25
N LYS A 11 34.72 -7.31 1.76
CA LYS A 11 34.82 -7.90 0.42
C LYS A 11 34.76 -6.83 -0.67
N PHE A 12 34.00 -5.76 -0.46
CA PHE A 12 33.93 -4.62 -1.37
C PHE A 12 35.25 -3.83 -1.41
N VAL A 13 35.82 -3.48 -0.24
CA VAL A 13 37.15 -2.83 -0.13
C VAL A 13 38.22 -3.64 -0.87
N ARG A 14 38.32 -4.94 -0.61
CA ARG A 14 39.31 -5.81 -1.28
C ARG A 14 39.15 -5.84 -2.80
N LYS A 15 37.92 -5.78 -3.31
CA LYS A 15 37.66 -5.70 -4.75
C LYS A 15 38.12 -4.39 -5.36
N LEU A 16 37.94 -3.28 -4.65
CA LEU A 16 38.40 -1.97 -5.09
C LEU A 16 39.93 -1.89 -5.09
N GLU A 17 40.59 -2.40 -4.05
CA GLU A 17 42.06 -2.50 -3.97
C GLU A 17 42.63 -3.34 -5.12
N ALA A 18 42.00 -4.49 -5.42
CA ALA A 18 42.38 -5.32 -6.58
C ALA A 18 42.20 -4.58 -7.93
N GLY A 19 41.34 -3.56 -7.98
CA GLY A 19 41.15 -2.67 -9.12
C GLY A 19 42.08 -1.45 -9.15
N GLY A 20 43.02 -1.34 -8.21
CA GLY A 20 44.01 -0.27 -8.15
C GLY A 20 43.63 0.93 -7.28
N PHE A 21 42.54 0.86 -6.51
CA PHE A 21 42.22 1.88 -5.50
C PHE A 21 43.20 1.77 -4.34
N THR A 22 43.57 2.91 -3.75
CA THR A 22 44.28 2.89 -2.47
C THR A 22 43.34 2.43 -1.36
N GLN A 23 43.90 1.87 -0.27
CA GLN A 23 43.11 1.46 0.89
C GLN A 23 42.18 2.58 1.40
N ALA A 24 42.69 3.82 1.47
CA ALA A 24 41.90 4.97 1.90
C ALA A 24 40.72 5.26 0.96
N GLN A 25 40.92 5.18 -0.35
CA GLN A 25 39.86 5.37 -1.34
C GLN A 25 38.84 4.23 -1.30
N ALA A 26 39.31 2.99 -1.17
CA ALA A 26 38.48 1.81 -1.12
C ALA A 26 37.57 1.82 0.13
N THR A 27 38.13 2.16 1.29
CA THR A 27 37.37 2.30 2.54
C THR A 27 36.33 3.41 2.45
N ALA A 28 36.73 4.61 2.00
CA ALA A 28 35.80 5.73 1.88
C ALA A 28 34.63 5.43 0.92
N ALA A 29 34.90 4.76 -0.20
CA ALA A 29 33.85 4.33 -1.13
C ALA A 29 32.92 3.27 -0.53
N ALA A 30 33.48 2.33 0.24
CA ALA A 30 32.72 1.27 0.90
C ALA A 30 31.78 1.83 1.99
N GLU A 31 32.28 2.78 2.78
CA GLU A 31 31.49 3.46 3.82
C GLU A 31 30.35 4.27 3.21
N ALA A 32 30.64 5.10 2.20
CA ALA A 32 29.61 5.89 1.51
C ALA A 32 28.53 5.00 0.87
N PHE A 33 28.93 3.87 0.29
CA PHE A 33 27.98 2.92 -0.30
C PHE A 33 27.14 2.20 0.75
N ALA A 34 27.75 1.78 1.86
CA ALA A 34 27.03 1.17 2.98
C ALA A 34 26.00 2.14 3.57
N GLU A 35 26.37 3.41 3.75
CA GLU A 35 25.49 4.45 4.24
C GLU A 35 24.32 4.71 3.28
N ALA A 36 24.60 4.84 1.98
CA ALA A 36 23.56 5.01 0.96
C ALA A 36 22.59 3.83 0.87
N THR A 37 23.08 2.60 1.09
CA THR A 37 22.27 1.37 1.01
C THR A 37 21.60 1.00 2.34
N SER A 38 22.04 1.62 3.46
CA SER A 38 21.42 1.45 4.78
C SER A 38 20.11 2.22 4.95
N GLN A 39 19.75 3.10 4.01
CA GLN A 39 18.41 3.69 3.97
C GLN A 39 17.37 2.57 3.84
N GLU A 40 16.33 2.57 4.68
CA GLU A 40 15.25 1.58 4.60
C GLU A 40 14.58 1.66 3.23
N LEU A 41 14.96 0.76 2.33
CA LEU A 41 14.32 0.59 1.03
C LEU A 41 13.06 -0.26 1.23
N ALA A 42 11.91 0.25 0.77
CA ALA A 42 10.70 -0.53 0.70
C ALA A 42 10.95 -1.80 -0.12
N THR A 43 10.71 -2.95 0.49
CA THR A 43 10.91 -4.24 -0.17
C THR A 43 9.72 -4.58 -1.06
N LYS A 44 9.91 -5.55 -1.96
CA LYS A 44 8.80 -6.11 -2.74
C LYS A 44 7.71 -6.72 -1.85
N SER A 45 8.07 -7.22 -0.67
CA SER A 45 7.11 -7.72 0.31
C SER A 45 6.25 -6.59 0.85
N ASP A 46 6.87 -5.46 1.22
CA ASP A 46 6.15 -4.30 1.75
C ASP A 46 5.17 -3.76 0.70
N LEU A 47 5.58 -3.73 -0.57
CA LEU A 47 4.69 -3.36 -1.68
C LEU A 47 3.51 -4.32 -1.82
N ARG A 48 3.76 -5.63 -1.73
CA ARG A 48 2.71 -6.66 -1.82
C ARG A 48 1.72 -6.57 -0.65
N ASP A 49 2.22 -6.30 0.54
CA ASP A 49 1.38 -6.13 1.73
C ASP A 49 0.48 -4.88 1.60
N VAL A 50 1.02 -3.78 1.06
CA VAL A 50 0.24 -2.57 0.76
C VAL A 50 -0.79 -2.83 -0.34
N GLU A 51 -0.43 -3.56 -1.40
CA GLU A 51 -1.34 -3.94 -2.49
C GLU A 51 -2.53 -4.74 -1.97
N VAL A 52 -2.28 -5.83 -1.23
CA VAL A 52 -3.31 -6.69 -0.64
C VAL A 52 -4.22 -5.89 0.31
N ARG A 53 -3.63 -5.03 1.15
CA ARG A 53 -4.40 -4.17 2.05
C ARG A 53 -5.26 -3.16 1.30
N LEU A 54 -4.79 -2.66 0.16
CA LEU A 54 -5.52 -1.71 -0.66
C LEU A 54 -6.69 -2.39 -1.39
N GLU A 55 -6.46 -3.57 -1.97
CA GLU A 55 -7.51 -4.40 -2.57
C GLU A 55 -8.63 -4.70 -1.57
N ALA A 56 -8.29 -5.16 -0.36
CA ALA A 56 -9.26 -5.43 0.69
C ALA A 56 -10.07 -4.19 1.09
N LYS A 57 -9.44 -3.00 1.15
CA LYS A 57 -10.14 -1.74 1.43
C LYS A 57 -11.06 -1.34 0.29
N ILE A 58 -10.66 -1.53 -0.96
CA ILE A 58 -11.48 -1.25 -2.14
C ILE A 58 -12.72 -2.14 -2.13
N GLU A 59 -12.55 -3.45 -1.92
CA GLU A 59 -13.66 -4.40 -1.84
C GLU A 59 -14.64 -4.04 -0.73
N THR A 60 -14.11 -3.75 0.47
CA THR A 60 -14.95 -3.36 1.62
C THR A 60 -15.71 -2.06 1.34
N THR A 61 -15.05 -1.07 0.74
CA THR A 61 -15.69 0.21 0.40
C THR A 61 -16.77 0.02 -0.68
N ALA A 62 -16.51 -0.80 -1.69
CA ALA A 62 -17.48 -1.14 -2.72
C ALA A 62 -18.70 -1.89 -2.15
N ALA A 63 -18.49 -2.82 -1.21
CA ALA A 63 -19.56 -3.52 -0.51
C ALA A 63 -20.41 -2.55 0.33
N ASN A 64 -19.78 -1.64 1.08
CA ASN A 64 -20.49 -0.63 1.86
C ASN A 64 -21.34 0.29 0.97
N LEU A 65 -20.79 0.76 -0.15
CA LEU A 65 -21.54 1.57 -1.11
C LEU A 65 -22.75 0.83 -1.68
N LYS A 66 -22.61 -0.46 -2.02
CA LYS A 66 -23.74 -1.28 -2.48
C LYS A 66 -24.83 -1.38 -1.41
N VAL A 67 -24.46 -1.58 -0.15
CA VAL A 67 -25.40 -1.64 0.98
C VAL A 67 -26.10 -0.29 1.17
N ASP A 68 -25.37 0.82 1.13
CA ASP A 68 -25.95 2.15 1.31
C ASP A 68 -26.92 2.52 0.18
N ILE A 69 -26.58 2.19 -1.07
CA ILE A 69 -27.48 2.37 -2.22
C ILE A 69 -28.76 1.55 -2.03
N LEU A 70 -28.65 0.27 -1.66
CA LEU A 70 -29.82 -0.57 -1.43
C LEU A 70 -30.67 -0.05 -0.28
N ARG A 71 -30.06 0.41 0.81
CA ARG A 71 -30.74 1.00 1.97
C ARG A 71 -31.57 2.20 1.54
N TRP A 72 -30.98 3.16 0.82
CA TRP A 72 -31.70 4.34 0.36
C TRP A 72 -32.76 4.03 -0.69
N LEU A 73 -32.52 3.05 -1.56
CA LEU A 73 -33.54 2.57 -2.49
C LEU A 73 -34.76 2.04 -1.74
N VAL A 74 -34.57 1.20 -0.72
CA VAL A 74 -35.69 0.69 0.09
C VAL A 74 -36.42 1.82 0.82
N VAL A 75 -35.68 2.73 1.47
CA VAL A 75 -36.26 3.88 2.18
C VAL A 75 -37.12 4.74 1.25
N THR A 76 -36.64 5.02 0.04
CA THR A 76 -37.39 5.83 -0.93
C THR A 76 -38.63 5.10 -1.45
N GLN A 77 -38.58 3.79 -1.70
CA GLN A 77 -39.77 3.04 -2.13
C GLN A 77 -40.84 2.97 -1.04
N VAL A 78 -40.45 2.79 0.23
CA VAL A 78 -41.38 2.83 1.36
C VAL A 78 -42.04 4.22 1.47
N ALA A 79 -41.26 5.29 1.33
CA ALA A 79 -41.77 6.66 1.35
C ALA A 79 -42.76 6.93 0.20
N LEU A 80 -42.41 6.53 -1.02
CA LEU A 80 -43.29 6.66 -2.20
C LEU A 80 -44.58 5.83 -2.03
N GLY A 81 -44.48 4.60 -1.54
CA GLY A 81 -45.65 3.75 -1.28
C GLY A 81 -46.60 4.35 -0.25
N GLY A 82 -46.06 4.91 0.85
CA GLY A 82 -46.85 5.63 1.85
C GLY A 82 -47.53 6.89 1.29
N PHE A 83 -46.81 7.64 0.46
CA PHE A 83 -47.35 8.83 -0.21
C PHE A 83 -48.51 8.48 -1.16
N ILE A 84 -48.34 7.45 -2.00
CA ILE A 84 -49.39 6.97 -2.91
C ILE A 84 -50.60 6.48 -2.12
N PHE A 85 -50.41 5.71 -1.06
CA PHE A 85 -51.51 5.22 -0.20
C PHE A 85 -52.32 6.37 0.41
N ALA A 86 -51.64 7.41 0.92
CA ALA A 86 -52.31 8.59 1.43
C ALA A 86 -53.11 9.31 0.33
N ALA A 87 -52.54 9.51 -0.86
CA ALA A 87 -53.24 10.13 -1.98
C ALA A 87 -54.52 9.38 -2.39
N PHE A 88 -54.47 8.04 -2.46
CA PHE A 88 -55.65 7.21 -2.72
C PHE A 88 -56.76 7.40 -1.69
N LYS A 89 -56.42 7.57 -0.41
CA LYS A 89 -57.38 7.82 0.67
C LYS A 89 -58.05 9.20 0.59
N PHE A 90 -57.41 10.20 0.00
CA PHE A 90 -57.99 11.54 -0.15
C PHE A 90 -58.86 11.72 -1.40
N VAL A 91 -58.64 10.88 -2.43
CA VAL A 91 -59.38 10.95 -3.70
C VAL A 91 -60.68 10.11 -3.67
N LYS A 92 -60.79 9.13 -2.78
CA LYS A 92 -61.96 8.27 -2.60
C LYS A 92 -62.68 8.59 -1.30
#